data_AF-A0A2Z4AK07-F1
#
_entry.id   AF-A0A2Z4AK07-F1
#
_cell.length_a   1.000
_cell.length_b   1.000
_cell.length_c   1.000
_cell.angle_alpha   90.00
_cell.angle_beta   90.00
_cell.angle_gamma   90.00
#
_symmetry.space_group_name_H-M   'P 1'
#
loop_
_entity.id
_entity.type
_entity.pdbx_description
1 polymer ?
#
loop_
_entity_poly.entity_id
_entity_poly.type
_entity_poly.pdbx_seq_one_letter_code
_entity_poly.pdbx_strand_id
1 'polypeptide(L)'
;MAVLNIIRLLKSPWIAYNRQRTPWWIHCRVESNSEGFQIISRVDPDEPRREYKWSAILRVEAYKRDTLLIELTCLTFFTACDQCELNHKMGGWKELIRVFRKVLPDHFPETTWFPDESRSMTDSYPVSSRGIFGE
;
A
#
# COMPACT_ATOMS: atom_id res chain seq x y z
N MET A 1 -0.12 -11.98 -13.51
CA MET A 1 -0.98 -11.11 -14.35
C MET A 1 -1.86 -10.14 -13.55
N ALA A 2 -2.48 -10.55 -12.43
CA ALA A 2 -3.37 -9.66 -11.68
C ALA A 2 -2.69 -8.42 -11.05
N VAL A 3 -1.49 -8.55 -10.49
CA VAL A 3 -0.74 -7.42 -9.90
C VAL A 3 -0.47 -6.29 -10.92
N LEU A 4 -0.12 -6.66 -12.15
CA LEU A 4 0.08 -5.71 -13.24
C LEU A 4 -1.17 -4.88 -13.52
N ASN A 5 -2.31 -5.57 -13.58
CA ASN A 5 -3.59 -4.95 -13.90
C ASN A 5 -4.09 -4.08 -12.74
N ILE A 6 -3.75 -4.40 -11.49
CA ILE A 6 -3.99 -3.54 -10.32
C ILE A 6 -3.22 -2.22 -10.47
N ILE A 7 -1.92 -2.31 -10.80
CA ILE A 7 -1.06 -1.13 -10.98
C ILE A 7 -1.53 -0.27 -12.15
N ARG A 8 -1.98 -0.89 -13.25
CA ARG A 8 -2.52 -0.18 -14.42
C ARG A 8 -3.89 0.46 -14.19
N LEU A 9 -4.78 -0.16 -13.39
CA LEU A 9 -6.11 0.37 -13.13
C LEU A 9 -6.13 1.46 -12.07
N LEU A 10 -5.14 1.48 -11.19
CA LEU A 10 -4.85 2.62 -10.34
C LEU A 10 -4.20 3.71 -11.21
N LYS A 11 -5.04 4.39 -12.01
CA LYS A 11 -4.71 5.43 -13.01
C LYS A 11 -3.99 6.66 -12.46
N SER A 12 -3.62 6.65 -11.19
CA SER A 12 -2.92 7.74 -10.51
C SER A 12 -1.42 7.42 -10.43
N PRO A 13 -0.55 8.41 -10.14
CA PRO A 13 0.88 8.15 -10.01
C PRO A 13 1.20 7.25 -8.80
N TRP A 14 1.93 6.16 -9.03
CA TRP A 14 2.55 5.33 -7.99
C TRP A 14 3.93 5.88 -7.62
N ILE A 15 4.32 5.75 -6.35
CA ILE A 15 5.53 6.41 -5.86
C ILE A 15 6.33 5.54 -4.88
N ALA A 16 7.62 5.33 -5.15
CA ALA A 16 8.48 4.46 -4.36
C ALA A 16 8.98 5.10 -3.04
N TYR A 17 9.26 4.28 -2.02
CA TYR A 17 9.78 4.68 -0.69
C TYR A 17 11.19 4.12 -0.43
N ASN A 18 12.07 4.95 0.16
CA ASN A 18 13.33 4.56 0.82
C ASN A 18 13.19 4.93 2.34
N ARG A 19 14.19 4.95 3.25
CA ARG A 19 14.02 5.24 4.72
C ARG A 19 14.74 6.45 5.43
N GLN A 20 15.02 7.59 4.79
CA GLN A 20 15.97 8.65 5.12
C GLN A 20 15.44 10.06 4.71
N ARG A 21 14.89 10.75 5.71
CA ARG A 21 14.93 12.21 5.97
C ARG A 21 14.23 13.24 5.07
N THR A 22 13.45 12.89 4.06
CA THR A 22 12.42 13.80 3.47
C THR A 22 11.21 13.00 2.95
N PRO A 23 10.03 13.62 2.76
CA PRO A 23 8.90 13.03 2.04
C PRO A 23 9.20 12.73 0.56
N TRP A 24 10.14 11.85 0.27
CA TRP A 24 10.59 11.54 -1.09
C TRP A 24 9.59 10.83 -1.98
N TRP A 25 8.38 10.58 -1.49
CA TRP A 25 7.29 10.16 -2.33
C TRP A 25 6.86 11.27 -3.31
N ILE A 26 7.68 12.30 -3.53
CA ILE A 26 7.55 13.33 -4.56
C ILE A 26 8.59 13.11 -5.68
N HIS A 27 9.60 12.27 -5.44
CA HIS A 27 10.83 12.24 -6.23
C HIS A 27 10.97 11.03 -7.15
N CYS A 28 10.03 10.10 -7.17
CA CYS A 28 10.10 8.94 -8.06
C CYS A 28 8.85 8.82 -8.94
N ARG A 29 9.01 8.28 -10.15
CA ARG A 29 7.91 7.82 -11.01
C ARG A 29 8.03 6.31 -11.17
N VAL A 30 6.89 5.62 -11.14
CA VAL A 30 6.82 4.20 -11.51
C VAL A 30 6.30 4.08 -12.93
N GLU A 31 6.95 3.25 -13.73
CA GLU A 31 6.46 2.82 -15.03
C GLU A 31 6.35 1.29 -15.05
N SER A 32 5.29 0.74 -15.63
CA SER A 32 5.04 -0.69 -15.63
C SER A 32 4.64 -1.22 -17.01
N ASN A 33 5.06 -2.44 -17.30
CA ASN A 33 4.76 -3.17 -18.54
C ASN A 33 4.45 -4.64 -18.22
N SER A 34 4.16 -5.46 -19.23
CA SER A 34 3.78 -6.87 -19.04
C SER A 34 4.83 -7.72 -18.31
N GLU A 35 6.10 -7.32 -18.27
CA GLU A 35 7.20 -8.08 -17.69
C GLU A 35 7.56 -7.63 -16.27
N GLY A 36 7.34 -6.36 -15.95
CA GLY A 36 7.71 -5.82 -14.65
C GLY A 36 7.30 -4.37 -14.44
N PHE A 37 7.99 -3.72 -13.52
CA PHE A 37 7.96 -2.28 -13.32
C PHE A 37 9.35 -1.73 -13.02
N GLN A 38 9.53 -0.45 -13.31
CA GLN A 38 10.75 0.30 -13.02
C GLN A 38 10.43 1.52 -12.16
N ILE A 39 11.36 1.82 -11.25
CA ILE A 39 11.35 3.05 -10.45
C ILE A 39 12.39 3.99 -11.05
N ILE A 40 11.94 5.19 -11.41
CA ILE A 40 12.75 6.22 -12.04
C ILE A 40 12.79 7.43 -11.10
N SER A 41 13.99 7.88 -10.73
CA SER A 41 14.17 9.11 -9.98
C SER A 41 13.83 10.32 -10.85
N ARG A 42 13.09 11.27 -10.29
CA ARG A 42 12.73 12.56 -10.89
C ARG A 42 13.71 13.66 -10.49
N VAL A 43 14.51 13.41 -9.46
CA VAL A 43 15.47 14.39 -8.92
C VAL A 43 16.84 14.17 -9.51
N ASP A 44 17.24 12.91 -9.66
CA ASP A 44 18.54 12.54 -10.20
C ASP A 44 18.35 11.59 -11.39
N PRO A 45 18.42 12.09 -12.64
CA PRO A 45 18.30 11.26 -13.84
C PRO A 45 19.41 10.21 -13.99
N ASP A 46 20.55 10.42 -13.32
CA ASP A 46 21.72 9.53 -13.37
C ASP A 46 21.64 8.43 -12.30
N GLU A 47 20.69 8.52 -11.36
CA GLU A 47 20.43 7.46 -10.37
C GLU A 47 20.03 6.16 -11.11
N PRO A 48 20.67 5.02 -10.79
CA PRO A 48 20.35 3.75 -11.42
C PRO A 48 18.88 3.39 -11.25
N ARG A 49 18.23 3.08 -12.39
CA ARG A 49 16.85 2.61 -12.38
C ARG A 49 16.76 1.29 -11.65
N ARG A 50 15.79 1.17 -10.76
CA ARG A 50 15.49 -0.10 -10.09
C ARG A 50 14.38 -0.81 -10.84
N GLU A 51 14.69 -1.99 -11.36
CA GLU A 51 13.77 -2.80 -12.14
C GLU A 51 13.33 -4.04 -11.37
N TYR A 52 12.04 -4.34 -11.41
CA TYR A 52 11.41 -5.46 -10.73
C TYR A 52 10.60 -6.26 -11.74
N LYS A 53 11.04 -7.50 -12.01
CA LYS A 53 10.31 -8.44 -12.86
C LYS A 53 9.16 -9.08 -12.09
N TRP A 54 7.99 -9.18 -12.69
CA TRP A 54 6.83 -9.83 -12.05
C TRP A 54 7.13 -11.28 -11.65
N SER A 55 7.91 -11.98 -12.46
CA SER A 55 8.33 -13.36 -12.21
C SER A 55 9.26 -13.52 -11.00
N ALA A 56 9.88 -12.43 -10.53
CA ALA A 56 10.79 -12.44 -9.38
C ALA A 56 10.08 -12.03 -8.07
N ILE A 57 8.82 -11.61 -8.13
CA ILE A 57 8.05 -11.20 -6.95
C ILE A 57 7.49 -12.43 -6.27
N LEU A 58 7.91 -12.62 -5.02
CA LEU A 58 7.53 -13.76 -4.19
C LEU A 58 6.28 -13.46 -3.37
N ARG A 59 6.13 -12.20 -2.92
CA ARG A 59 5.04 -11.77 -2.06
C ARG A 59 4.71 -10.30 -2.30
N VAL A 60 3.44 -9.95 -2.17
CA VAL A 60 2.97 -8.56 -2.14
C VAL A 60 2.16 -8.35 -0.87
N GLU A 61 2.50 -7.34 -0.09
CA GLU A 61 1.73 -6.92 1.07
C GLU A 61 1.06 -5.59 0.76
N ALA A 62 -0.24 -5.50 1.06
CA ALA A 62 -0.99 -4.25 1.00
C ALA A 62 -1.29 -3.79 2.42
N TYR A 63 -1.07 -2.52 2.72
CA TYR A 63 -1.45 -1.92 4.00
C TYR A 63 -1.78 -0.44 3.84
N LYS A 64 -2.47 0.12 4.83
CA LYS A 64 -2.77 1.55 4.91
C LYS A 64 -1.73 2.23 5.78
N ARG A 65 -1.25 3.39 5.34
CA ARG A 65 -0.44 4.29 6.15
C ARG A 65 -1.21 5.58 6.37
N ASP A 66 -1.64 5.76 7.62
CA ASP A 66 -2.28 6.99 8.06
C ASP A 66 -1.20 8.00 8.40
N THR A 67 -1.10 9.06 7.58
CA THR A 67 -0.33 10.25 7.94
C THR A 67 -1.30 11.33 8.41
N LEU A 68 -0.82 12.30 9.19
CA LEU A 68 -1.65 13.36 9.78
C LEU A 68 -2.58 14.07 8.77
N LEU A 69 -2.21 14.13 7.49
CA LEU A 69 -2.92 14.89 6.45
C LEU A 69 -3.36 14.04 5.25
N ILE A 70 -2.85 12.81 5.10
CA ILE A 70 -3.01 12.02 3.88
C ILE A 70 -3.13 10.54 4.24
N GLU A 71 -4.16 9.89 3.71
CA GLU A 71 -4.25 8.44 3.70
C GLU A 71 -3.51 7.88 2.48
N LEU A 72 -2.60 6.93 2.74
CA LEU A 72 -1.85 6.24 1.69
C LEU A 72 -2.19 4.76 1.69
N THR A 73 -2.39 4.21 0.50
CA THR A 73 -2.34 2.78 0.27
C THR A 73 -0.92 2.41 -0.14
N CYS A 74 -0.32 1.49 0.60
CA CYS A 74 1.05 1.05 0.40
C CYS A 74 1.03 -0.40 -0.13
N LEU A 75 1.79 -0.66 -1.18
CA LEU A 75 2.10 -2.00 -1.66
C LEU A 75 3.59 -2.27 -1.48
N THR A 76 3.94 -3.29 -0.70
CA THR A 76 5.32 -3.76 -0.58
C THR A 76 5.51 -5.05 -1.37
N PHE A 77 6.42 -5.01 -2.34
CA PHE A 77 6.81 -6.11 -3.19
C PHE A 77 8.09 -6.73 -2.63
N PHE A 78 8.07 -8.03 -2.39
CA PHE A 78 9.22 -8.78 -1.90
C PHE A 78 9.78 -9.66 -3.01
N THR A 79 11.10 -9.57 -3.22
CA THR A 79 11.87 -10.47 -4.07
C THR A 79 12.83 -11.30 -3.20
N ALA A 80 13.62 -12.19 -3.81
CA ALA A 80 14.62 -12.96 -3.08
C ALA A 80 15.75 -12.08 -2.49
N CYS A 81 16.03 -10.91 -3.09
CA CYS A 81 17.21 -10.11 -2.77
C CYS A 81 16.87 -8.72 -2.22
N ASP A 82 15.65 -8.24 -2.45
CA ASP A 82 15.27 -6.86 -2.13
C ASP A 82 13.75 -6.74 -1.87
N GLN A 83 13.35 -5.64 -1.26
CA GLN A 83 11.96 -5.24 -1.07
C GLN A 83 11.73 -3.82 -1.58
N CYS A 84 10.58 -3.61 -2.21
CA CYS A 84 10.20 -2.34 -2.79
C CYS A 84 8.81 -1.94 -2.32
N GLU A 85 8.70 -0.78 -1.67
CA GLU A 85 7.41 -0.22 -1.29
C GLU A 85 6.98 0.86 -2.31
N LEU A 86 5.79 0.69 -2.86
CA LEU A 86 5.09 1.67 -3.67
C LEU A 86 3.89 2.23 -2.89
N ASN A 87 3.84 3.54 -2.80
CA ASN A 87 2.78 4.31 -2.17
C ASN A 87 1.86 4.91 -3.22
N HIS A 88 0.58 4.90 -2.91
CA HIS A 88 -0.45 5.47 -3.74
C HIS A 88 -1.43 6.28 -2.89
N LYS A 89 -1.70 7.51 -3.33
CA LYS A 89 -2.76 8.32 -2.74
C LYS A 89 -4.09 7.82 -3.29
N MET A 90 -4.89 7.19 -2.45
CA MET A 90 -6.20 6.65 -2.79
C MET A 90 -7.24 7.12 -1.79
N GLY A 91 -8.52 7.05 -2.15
CA GLY A 91 -9.66 7.24 -1.25
C GLY A 91 -9.86 6.10 -0.24
N GLY A 92 -8.79 5.40 0.13
CA GLY A 92 -8.80 4.30 1.10
C GLY A 92 -9.05 2.89 0.51
N TRP A 93 -9.24 1.92 1.41
CA TRP A 93 -9.35 0.49 1.09
C TRP A 93 -10.46 0.13 0.12
N LYS A 94 -11.59 0.86 0.15
CA LYS A 94 -12.74 0.60 -0.73
C LYS A 94 -12.36 0.77 -2.20
N GLU A 95 -11.56 1.79 -2.51
CA GLU A 95 -11.09 2.02 -3.88
C GLU A 95 -10.11 0.92 -4.32
N LEU A 96 -9.23 0.46 -3.42
CA LEU A 96 -8.30 -0.63 -3.69
C LEU A 96 -9.04 -1.94 -3.99
N ILE A 97 -10.00 -2.30 -3.12
CA ILE A 97 -10.82 -3.50 -3.31
C ILE A 97 -11.59 -3.40 -4.62
N ARG A 98 -12.21 -2.25 -4.92
CA ARG A 98 -12.92 -2.03 -6.19
C ARG A 98 -12.02 -2.28 -7.41
N VAL A 99 -10.74 -1.90 -7.35
CA VAL A 99 -9.79 -2.21 -8.42
C VAL A 99 -9.45 -3.69 -8.44
N PHE A 100 -9.17 -4.30 -7.29
CA PHE A 100 -8.86 -5.73 -7.17
C PHE A 100 -9.96 -6.59 -7.79
N ARG A 101 -11.23 -6.25 -7.54
CA ARG A 101 -12.40 -6.96 -8.09
C ARG A 101 -12.45 -6.98 -9.61
N LYS A 102 -11.89 -5.97 -10.28
CA LYS A 102 -11.85 -5.90 -11.75
C LYS A 102 -10.75 -6.77 -12.36
N VAL A 103 -9.84 -7.27 -11.55
CA VAL A 103 -8.54 -7.76 -11.99
C VAL A 103 -8.23 -9.17 -11.51
N LEU A 104 -8.60 -9.46 -10.26
CA LEU A 104 -8.41 -10.76 -9.65
C LEU A 104 -9.63 -11.62 -9.97
N PRO A 105 -9.45 -12.71 -10.74
CA PRO A 105 -10.46 -13.76 -10.77
C PRO A 105 -10.64 -14.29 -9.34
N ASP A 106 -11.87 -14.64 -8.98
CA ASP A 106 -12.21 -15.24 -7.68
C ASP A 106 -11.91 -14.35 -6.45
N HIS A 107 -12.13 -13.05 -6.58
CA HIS A 107 -12.07 -12.15 -5.43
C HIS A 107 -13.18 -12.49 -4.42
N PHE A 108 -12.83 -12.44 -3.13
CA PHE A 108 -13.84 -12.56 -2.09
C PHE A 108 -14.81 -11.36 -2.14
N PRO A 109 -16.10 -11.56 -1.85
CA PRO A 109 -17.08 -10.47 -1.79
C PRO A 109 -16.63 -9.40 -0.79
N GLU A 110 -16.91 -8.12 -1.05
CA GLU A 110 -16.47 -7.00 -0.20
C GLU A 110 -16.82 -7.18 1.29
N THR A 111 -17.94 -7.85 1.59
CA THR A 111 -18.38 -8.20 2.94
C THR A 111 -17.42 -9.13 3.70
N THR A 112 -16.53 -9.86 3.02
CA THR A 112 -15.53 -10.70 3.69
C THR A 112 -14.27 -9.93 4.06
N TRP A 113 -14.03 -8.76 3.45
CA TRP A 113 -12.85 -7.94 3.69
C TRP A 113 -13.01 -7.08 4.94
N PHE A 114 -14.24 -6.67 5.21
CA PHE A 114 -14.63 -5.92 6.40
C PHE A 114 -15.71 -6.73 7.12
N PRO A 115 -15.32 -7.74 7.93
CA PRO A 115 -16.29 -8.42 8.79
C PRO A 115 -17.00 -7.36 9.63
N ASP A 116 -18.33 -7.39 9.58
CA ASP A 116 -19.25 -6.39 10.12
C ASP A 116 -18.76 -5.87 11.49
N GLU A 117 -18.21 -4.65 11.52
CA GLU A 117 -17.66 -4.00 12.71
C GLU A 117 -18.74 -3.71 13.76
N SER A 118 -20.02 -3.91 13.40
CA SER A 118 -21.17 -3.86 14.31
C SER A 118 -21.11 -4.88 15.45
N ARG A 119 -20.14 -5.81 15.47
CA ARG A 119 -19.97 -6.82 16.53
C ARG A 119 -19.00 -6.49 17.67
N SER A 120 -18.23 -5.38 17.66
CA SER A 120 -17.26 -5.15 18.75
C SER A 120 -17.11 -3.71 19.24
N MET A 121 -18.22 -2.98 19.39
CA MET A 121 -18.24 -1.72 20.14
C MET A 121 -18.99 -1.80 21.47
N THR A 122 -19.47 -2.99 21.86
CA THR A 122 -20.09 -3.24 23.18
C THR A 122 -19.15 -3.92 24.18
N ASP A 123 -17.99 -4.41 23.76
CA ASP A 123 -16.96 -4.89 24.69
C ASP A 123 -16.15 -3.69 25.18
N SER A 124 -16.83 -2.94 26.05
CA SER A 124 -16.28 -2.03 27.05
C SER A 124 -14.81 -2.29 27.39
N TYR A 125 -13.94 -1.34 27.05
CA TYR A 125 -12.68 -1.19 27.77
C TYR A 125 -13.03 -1.05 29.26
N PRO A 126 -12.54 -1.91 30.16
CA PRO A 126 -12.67 -1.63 31.57
C PRO A 126 -11.90 -0.33 31.84
N VAL A 127 -12.63 0.73 32.13
CA VAL A 127 -12.05 1.95 32.70
C VAL A 127 -11.42 1.52 34.02
N SER A 128 -10.11 1.32 34.03
CA SER A 128 -9.38 1.13 35.27
C SER A 128 -9.34 2.48 35.98
N SER A 129 -10.38 2.75 36.76
CA SER A 129 -10.41 3.79 37.78
C SER A 129 -9.52 3.39 38.94
N ARG A 130 -8.20 3.24 38.71
CA ARG A 130 -7.24 3.34 39.81
C ARG A 130 -7.10 4.83 40.13
N GLY A 131 -7.86 5.23 41.14
CA GLY A 131 -7.81 6.56 41.74
C GLY A 131 -6.38 6.94 42.10
N ILE A 132 -5.98 8.11 41.62
CA ILE A 132 -4.89 8.88 42.21
C ILE A 132 -5.59 9.93 43.08
N PHE A 133 -5.92 9.52 44.30
CA PHE A 133 -6.01 10.44 45.44
C PHE A 133 -5.13 9.82 46.51
N GLY A 134 -3.98 10.48 46.73
CA GLY A 134 -3.05 10.26 47.82
C GLY A 134 -2.49 11.63 48.16
N GLU A 135 -2.67 12.00 49.42
CA GLU A 135 -2.51 13.31 50.08
C GLU A 135 -1.13 13.96 49.94
#